data_AF-A0A349J9E7-F1
#
_entry.id   AF-A0A349J9E7-F1
#
_cell.length_a   1.000
_cell.length_b   1.000
_cell.length_c   1.000
_cell.angle_alpha   90.00
_cell.angle_beta   90.00
_cell.angle_gamma   90.00
#
_symmetry.space_group_name_H-M   'P 1'
#
loop_
_entity.id
_entity.type
_entity.pdbx_description
1 polymer ?
#
loop_
_entity_poly.entity_id
_entity_poly.type
_entity_poly.pdbx_seq_one_letter_code
_entity_poly.pdbx_strand_id
1 'polypeptide(L)' 'MTPILALLLMFFAPVVGGVILGFVQLAVYRLLRHPAENIPSFFILFARGVLTVFVLAAILALSTRLLSPN' A
#
# COMPACT_ATOMS: atom_id res chain seq x y z
N MET A 1 10.56 5.81 -25.35
CA MET A 1 11.01 4.71 -24.46
C MET A 1 10.35 4.72 -23.07
N THR A 2 9.43 5.65 -22.78
CA THR A 2 8.82 5.86 -21.46
C THR A 2 7.57 5.04 -21.08
N PRO A 3 6.76 4.43 -21.99
CA PRO A 3 5.49 3.83 -21.56
C PRO A 3 5.69 2.53 -20.76
N ILE A 4 6.71 1.73 -21.08
CA ILE A 4 7.00 0.47 -20.38
C ILE A 4 7.44 0.74 -18.94
N LEU A 5 8.30 1.74 -18.73
CA LEU A 5 8.76 2.12 -17.38
C LEU A 5 7.61 2.62 -16.51
N ALA A 6 6.70 3.43 -17.07
CA ALA A 6 5.51 3.90 -16.37
C ALA A 6 4.58 2.74 -16.00
N LEU A 7 4.40 1.77 -16.91
CA LEU A 7 3.59 0.58 -16.68
C LEU A 7 4.20 -0.28 -15.57
N LEU A 8 5.51 -0.52 -15.61
CA LEU A 8 6.23 -1.24 -14.57
C LEU A 8 6.05 -0.56 -13.20
N LEU A 9 6.24 0.75 -13.12
CA LEU A 9 6.06 1.49 -11.87
C LEU A 9 4.63 1.39 -11.34
N MET A 10 3.62 1.39 -12.22
CA MET A 10 2.21 1.31 -11.84
C MET A 10 1.84 -0.03 -11.18
N PHE A 11 2.52 -1.13 -11.55
CA PHE A 11 2.33 -2.45 -10.93
C PHE A 11 3.29 -2.73 -9.77
N PHE A 12 4.55 -2.30 -9.87
CA PHE A 12 5.56 -2.59 -8.86
C PHE A 12 5.46 -1.67 -7.63
N ALA A 13 5.10 -0.39 -7.80
CA ALA A 13 5.01 0.52 -6.66
C ALA A 13 3.96 0.10 -5.60
N PRO A 14 2.75 -0.36 -5.97
CA PRO A 14 1.79 -0.89 -5.00
C PRO A 14 2.28 -2.16 -4.31
N VAL A 15 2.98 -3.03 -5.03
CA VAL A 15 3.54 -4.27 -4.46
C VAL A 15 4.62 -3.95 -3.43
N VAL A 16 5.59 -3.10 -3.78
CA VAL A 16 6.64 -2.67 -2.86
C VAL A 16 6.06 -1.93 -1.66
N GLY A 17 5.12 -1.02 -1.89
CA GLY A 17 4.41 -0.32 -0.82
C GLY A 17 3.65 -1.26 0.11
N GLY A 18 2.97 -2.26 -0.45
CA GLY A 18 2.28 -3.29 0.32
C GLY A 18 3.21 -4.14 1.17
N VAL A 19 4.38 -4.51 0.65
CA VAL A 19 5.42 -5.25 1.41
C VAL A 19 5.93 -4.39 2.58
N ILE A 20 6.30 -3.14 2.31
CA ILE A 20 6.78 -2.20 3.34
C ILE A 20 5.71 -2.01 4.43
N LEU A 21 4.47 -1.71 4.05
CA LEU A 21 3.37 -1.53 4.99
C LEU A 21 3.05 -2.82 5.76
N GLY A 22 3.14 -3.99 5.13
CA GLY A 22 2.97 -5.28 5.80
C GLY A 22 4.00 -5.51 6.90
N PHE A 23 5.28 -5.20 6.64
CA PHE A 23 6.33 -5.25 7.66
C PHE A 23 6.16 -4.20 8.74
N VAL A 24 5.78 -2.96 8.39
CA VAL A 24 5.49 -1.90 9.36
C VAL A 24 4.34 -2.32 10.28
N GLN A 25 3.25 -2.85 9.73
CA GLN A 25 2.13 -3.36 10.53
C GLN A 25 2.58 -4.48 11.45
N LEU A 26 3.35 -5.45 10.95
CA LEU A 26 3.89 -6.54 11.76
C LEU A 26 4.79 -6.00 12.89
N ALA A 27 5.64 -5.02 12.62
CA ALA A 27 6.48 -4.36 13.61
C ALA A 27 5.63 -3.63 14.66
N VAL A 28 4.57 -2.93 14.24
CA VAL A 28 3.63 -2.25 15.15
C VAL A 28 2.89 -3.26 16.03
N TYR A 29 2.40 -4.37 15.47
CA TYR A 29 1.76 -5.44 16.26
C TYR A 29 2.70 -6.03 17.32
N ARG A 30 3.97 -6.24 16.97
CA ARG A 30 5.01 -6.68 17.91
C ARG A 30 5.34 -5.62 18.97
N LEU A 31 5.41 -4.35 18.57
CA LEU A 31 5.68 -3.23 19.48
C LEU A 31 4.57 -3.05 20.51
N LEU A 32 3.32 -3.22 20.09
CA LEU A 32 2.12 -3.18 20.94
C LEU A 32 1.94 -4.44 21.81
N ARG A 33 2.89 -5.40 21.75
CA ARG A 33 2.89 -6.65 22.52
C ARG A 33 1.59 -7.45 22.38
N HIS A 34 0.96 -7.43 21.21
CA HIS A 34 -0.18 -8.29 20.96
C HIS A 34 0.24 -9.77 21.01
N PRO A 35 -0.58 -10.65 21.62
CA PRO A 35 -0.30 -12.08 21.62
C PRO A 35 -0.29 -12.60 20.18
N ALA A 36 0.64 -13.52 19.88
CA ALA A 36 0.96 -13.94 18.53
C ALA A 36 -0.24 -14.53 17.76
N GLU A 37 -1.17 -15.14 18.50
CA GLU A 37 -2.44 -15.68 17.99
C GLU A 37 -3.38 -14.63 17.41
N ASN A 38 -3.24 -13.37 17.83
CA ASN A 38 -4.06 -12.25 17.36
C ASN A 38 -3.38 -11.44 16.24
N ILE A 39 -2.15 -11.80 15.85
CA ILE A 39 -1.42 -11.11 14.79
C ILE A 39 -1.86 -11.71 13.45
N PRO A 40 -2.47 -10.92 12.54
CA PRO A 40 -2.84 -11.41 11.22
C PRO A 40 -1.61 -11.94 10.46
N SER A 41 -1.81 -12.95 9.62
CA SER A 41 -0.73 -13.46 8.79
C SER A 41 -0.15 -12.36 7.91
N PHE A 42 1.14 -12.46 7.58
CA PHE A 42 1.81 -11.47 6.74
C PHE A 42 1.09 -11.24 5.41
N PHE A 43 0.50 -12.28 4.81
CA PHE A 43 -0.30 -12.17 3.59
C PHE A 43 -1.51 -11.23 3.77
N ILE A 44 -2.18 -11.27 4.92
CA ILE A 44 -3.29 -10.37 5.23
C ILE A 44 -2.78 -8.94 5.42
N LEU A 45 -1.68 -8.76 6.16
CA LEU A 45 -1.07 -7.44 6.37
C LEU A 45 -0.58 -6.82 5.05
N PHE A 46 0.04 -7.63 4.20
CA PHE A 46 0.44 -7.25 2.84
C PHE A 46 -0.77 -6.84 2.00
N ALA A 47 -1.82 -7.66 1.93
CA ALA A 47 -3.03 -7.35 1.15
C ALA A 47 -3.69 -6.05 1.64
N ARG A 48 -3.75 -5.83 2.95
CA ARG A 48 -4.23 -4.57 3.54
C ARG A 48 -3.32 -3.40 3.12
N GLY A 49 -2.01 -3.58 3.19
CA GLY A 49 -1.02 -2.58 2.75
C GLY A 49 -1.20 -2.20 1.28
N VAL A 50 -1.31 -3.18 0.39
CA VAL A 50 -1.56 -2.97 -1.05
C VAL A 50 -2.86 -2.20 -1.25
N LEU A 51 -3.94 -2.62 -0.59
CA LEU A 51 -5.25 -1.95 -0.67
C LEU A 51 -5.14 -0.49 -0.21
N THR A 52 -4.44 -0.22 0.89
CA THR A 52 -4.22 1.16 1.38
C THR A 52 -3.48 2.01 0.34
N VAL A 53 -2.44 1.49 -0.31
CA VAL A 53 -1.73 2.23 -1.37
C VAL A 53 -2.66 2.56 -2.54
N PHE A 54 -3.48 1.61 -2.98
CA PHE A 54 -4.46 1.86 -4.04
C PHE A 54 -5.52 2.89 -3.65
N VAL A 55 -6.04 2.83 -2.43
CA VAL A 55 -7.00 3.81 -1.91
C VAL A 55 -6.38 5.21 -1.87
N LEU A 56 -5.15 5.34 -1.38
CA LEU A 56 -4.45 6.63 -1.36
C LEU A 56 -4.21 7.16 -2.78
N ALA A 57 -3.78 6.30 -3.70
CA ALA A 57 -3.59 6.67 -5.11
C ALA A 57 -4.91 7.14 -5.75
N ALA A 58 -6.03 6.47 -5.47
CA ALA A 58 -7.35 6.85 -5.95
C ALA A 58 -7.81 8.19 -5.36
N ILE A 59 -7.59 8.42 -4.06
CA ILE A 59 -7.90 9.70 -3.41
C ILE A 59 -7.05 10.81 -4.04
N LEU A 60 -5.75 10.62 -4.19
CA LEU A 60 -4.87 11.60 -4.84
C LEU A 60 -5.33 11.90 -6.27
N ALA A 61 -5.68 10.88 -7.05
CA ALA A 61 -6.17 11.05 -8.42
C ALA A 61 -7.51 11.80 -8.47
N LEU A 62 -8.39 11.60 -7.49
CA LEU A 62 -9.64 12.34 -7.38
C LEU A 62 -9.38 13.79 -6.95
N SER A 63 -8.51 14.01 -5.97
CA SER A 63 -8.12 15.34 -5.51
C SER A 63 -7.48 16.18 -6.62
N THR A 64 -6.61 15.60 -7.45
CA THR A 64 -6.02 16.32 -8.59
C THR A 64 -7.05 16.67 -9.66
N ARG A 65 -8.02 15.80 -9.93
CA ARG A 65 -9.16 16.12 -10.81
C ARG A 65 -10.05 17.24 -10.27
N LEU A 66 -10.29 17.27 -8.96
CA LEU A 66 -11.08 18.33 -8.32
C LEU A 66 -10.34 19.67 -8.30
N LEU A 67 -9.02 19.66 -8.12
CA LEU A 67 -8.17 20.85 -8.06
C LEU A 67 -7.82 21.44 -9.44
N SER A 68 -7.80 20.61 -10.48
CA SER A 68 -7.60 21.03 -11.88
C SER A 68 -8.61 20.31 -12.77
N PRO A 69 -9.87 20.81 -12.85
CA PRO A 69 -10.85 20.29 -13.78
C PRO A 69 -10.51 20.78 -15.18
N ASN A 70 -9.50 20.16 -15.81
CA ASN A 70 -9.32 20.24 -17.26
C ASN A 70 -10.16 19.14 -17.92
#